data_AF-A0A424FMR3-F1
#
_entry.id   AF-A0A424FMR3-F1
#
_cell.length_a   1.000
_cell.length_b   1.000
_cell.length_c   1.000
_cell.angle_alpha   90.00
_cell.angle_beta   90.00
_cell.angle_gamma   90.00
#
_symmetry.space_group_name_H-M   'P 1'
#
loop_
_entity.id
_entity.type
_entity.pdbx_description
1 polymer ?
#
loop_
_entity_poly.entity_id
_entity_poly.type
_entity_poly.pdbx_seq_one_letter_code
_entity_poly.pdbx_strand_id
1 'polypeptide(L)' 'KNQCKKADLPNQCTAHGLRKAGATIMANAGVSSHELMAMYGWSKLSMAEIYTKEADKKKLSSNAIKALSKSI' A
#
# COMPACT_ATOMS: atom_id res chain seq x y z
N LYS A 1 6.71 -0.06 -21.10
CA LYS A 1 5.70 -0.55 -22.08
C LYS A 1 6.24 -1.71 -22.90
N ASN A 2 7.44 -1.62 -23.49
CA ASN A 2 8.03 -2.69 -24.31
C ASN A 2 8.13 -4.04 -23.58
N GLN A 3 8.55 -4.04 -22.31
CA GLN A 3 8.64 -5.27 -21.52
C GLN A 3 7.26 -5.91 -21.27
N CYS A 4 6.23 -5.11 -21.00
CA CYS A 4 4.86 -5.62 -20.82
C CYS A 4 4.32 -6.23 -22.12
N LYS A 5 4.59 -5.61 -23.28
CA LYS A 5 4.22 -6.14 -24.60
C LYS A 5 4.96 -7.43 -24.93
N LYS A 6 6.26 -7.50 -24.66
CA LYS A 6 7.08 -8.71 -24.85
C LYS A 6 6.57 -9.89 -24.00
N ALA A 7 6.01 -9.59 -22.83
CA ALA A 7 5.41 -10.57 -21.92
C ALA A 7 3.94 -10.86 -22.23
N ASP A 8 3.41 -10.40 -23.36
CA ASP A 8 2.01 -10.55 -23.78
C ASP A 8 0.99 -10.13 -22.71
N LEU A 9 1.33 -9.09 -21.93
CA LEU A 9 0.47 -8.60 -20.87
C LEU A 9 -0.60 -7.65 -21.42
N PRO A 10 -1.80 -7.62 -20.81
CA PRO A 10 -2.85 -6.67 -21.15
C PRO A 10 -2.36 -5.21 -21.10
N ASN A 11 -2.96 -4.34 -21.92
CA ASN A 11 -2.53 -2.93 -22.04
C ASN A 11 -2.60 -2.13 -20.72
N GLN A 12 -3.44 -2.55 -19.78
CA GLN A 12 -3.55 -1.97 -18.43
C GLN A 12 -2.34 -2.30 -17.53
N CYS A 13 -1.56 -3.33 -17.85
CA CYS A 13 -0.34 -3.67 -17.13
C CYS A 13 0.76 -2.66 -17.47
N THR A 14 1.00 -1.74 -16.55
CA THR A 14 1.97 -0.65 -16.72
C THR A 14 2.97 -0.62 -15.57
N ALA A 15 4.16 -0.08 -15.82
CA ALA A 15 5.16 0.13 -14.77
C ALA A 15 4.64 1.02 -13.63
N HIS A 16 3.80 2.01 -13.95
CA HIS A 16 3.15 2.82 -12.93
C HIS A 16 2.16 2.00 -12.09
N GLY A 17 1.41 1.08 -12.72
CA GLY A 17 0.55 0.11 -12.02
C GLY A 17 1.33 -0.78 -11.05
N LEU A 18 2.50 -1.30 -11.46
CA LEU A 18 3.39 -2.07 -10.58
C LEU A 18 3.87 -1.25 -9.38
N ARG A 19 4.21 0.03 -9.59
CA ARG A 19 4.59 0.94 -8.50
C ARG A 19 3.45 1.11 -7.49
N LYS A 20 2.21 1.30 -7.96
CA LYS A 20 1.02 1.38 -7.08
C LYS A 20 0.82 0.08 -6.31
N ALA A 21 0.91 -1.07 -7.00
CA ALA A 21 0.77 -2.38 -6.37
C ALA A 21 1.81 -2.60 -5.25
N GLY A 22 3.08 -2.25 -5.49
CA GLY A 22 4.13 -2.32 -4.47
C GLY A 22 3.80 -1.46 -3.24
N ALA A 23 3.35 -0.23 -3.44
CA ALA A 23 2.96 0.65 -2.34
C ALA A 23 1.78 0.09 -1.54
N THR A 24 0.77 -0.47 -2.21
CA THR A 24 -0.36 -1.15 -1.57
C THR A 24 0.09 -2.36 -0.75
N ILE A 25 0.98 -3.19 -1.30
CA ILE A 25 1.50 -4.39 -0.61
C ILE A 25 2.23 -3.97 0.68
N MET A 26 3.11 -2.97 0.61
CA MET A 26 3.86 -2.52 1.79
C MET A 26 2.97 -1.83 2.82
N ALA A 27 2.01 -1.02 2.40
CA ALA A 27 1.03 -0.44 3.31
C ALA A 27 0.24 -1.54 4.05
N ASN A 28 -0.22 -2.57 3.33
CA ASN A 28 -0.90 -3.73 3.95
C ASN A 28 0.02 -4.54 4.88
N ALA A 29 1.33 -4.55 4.64
CA ALA A 29 2.32 -5.13 5.54
C ALA A 29 2.56 -4.27 6.81
N GLY A 30 1.95 -3.08 6.90
CA GLY A 30 2.02 -2.19 8.05
C GLY A 30 3.14 -1.16 8.01
N VAL A 31 3.72 -0.92 6.83
CA VAL A 31 4.69 0.16 6.60
C VAL A 31 3.97 1.51 6.70
N SER A 32 4.56 2.44 7.43
CA SER A 32 4.01 3.78 7.67
C SER A 32 4.10 4.68 6.43
N SER A 33 3.31 5.75 6.44
CA SER A 33 3.33 6.75 5.36
C SER A 33 4.71 7.37 5.14
N HIS A 34 5.48 7.61 6.21
CA HIS A 34 6.81 8.22 6.13
C HIS A 34 7.85 7.24 5.54
N GLU A 35 7.76 5.96 5.88
CA GLU A 35 8.62 4.92 5.28
C GLU A 35 8.31 4.76 3.79
N LEU A 36 7.03 4.78 3.41
CA LEU A 36 6.63 4.80 2.00
C LEU A 36 7.14 6.05 1.28
N MET A 37 7.07 7.23 1.91
CA MET A 37 7.64 8.46 1.34
C MET A 37 9.14 8.33 1.08
N ALA A 38 9.90 7.80 2.05
CA ALA A 38 11.34 7.57 1.90
C ALA A 38 11.65 6.60 0.76
N MET A 39 10.94 5.48 0.69
CA MET A 39 11.17 4.46 -0.35
C MET A 39 10.78 4.93 -1.75
N TYR A 40 9.67 5.66 -1.88
CA TYR A 40 9.15 6.10 -3.17
C TYR A 40 9.60 7.52 -3.57
N GLY A 41 10.29 8.25 -2.70
CA GLY A 41 10.70 9.63 -2.95
C GLY A 41 9.50 10.58 -3.06
N TRP A 42 8.43 10.34 -2.31
CA TRP A 42 7.27 11.22 -2.30
C TRP A 42 7.49 12.39 -1.34
N SER A 43 7.30 13.61 -1.84
CA SER A 43 7.46 14.84 -1.04
C SER A 43 6.20 15.25 -0.28
N LYS A 44 5.02 14.77 -0.70
CA LYS A 44 3.74 15.06 -0.06
C LYS A 44 3.24 13.84 0.69
N LEU A 45 2.93 14.01 1.96
CA LEU A 45 2.34 12.96 2.81
C LEU A 45 1.06 12.38 2.21
N SER A 46 0.22 13.23 1.63
CA SER A 46 -1.05 12.81 1.00
C SER A 46 -0.88 11.77 -0.10
N MET A 47 0.29 11.66 -0.75
CA MET A 47 0.55 10.60 -1.74
C MET A 47 0.73 9.23 -1.10
N ALA A 48 1.39 9.16 0.05
CA ALA A 48 1.57 7.92 0.79
C ALA A 48 0.28 7.50 1.50
N GLU A 49 -0.47 8.47 2.04
CA GLU A 49 -1.74 8.25 2.72
C GLU A 49 -2.81 7.55 1.87
N ILE A 50 -2.74 7.68 0.54
CA ILE A 50 -3.63 6.94 -0.38
C ILE A 50 -3.54 5.43 -0.13
N TYR A 51 -2.37 4.93 0.23
CA TYR A 51 -2.13 3.50 0.43
C TYR A 51 -2.32 3.08 1.90
N THR A 52 -1.93 3.92 2.85
CA THR A 52 -1.91 3.56 4.28
C THR A 52 -3.25 3.71 4.97
N LYS A 53 -4.10 4.68 4.60
CA LYS A 53 -5.38 4.92 5.31
C LYS A 53 -6.27 3.69 5.42
N GLU A 54 -6.52 2.99 4.32
CA GLU A 54 -7.36 1.79 4.32
C GLU A 54 -6.66 0.57 4.97
N ALA A 55 -5.33 0.47 4.81
CA ALA A 55 -4.56 -0.59 5.45
C ALA A 55 -4.58 -0.44 6.99
N ASP A 56 -4.33 0.78 7.47
CA ASP A 56 -4.35 1.14 8.89
C ASP A 56 -5.74 0.96 9.49
N LYS A 57 -6.80 1.36 8.78
CA LYS A 57 -8.18 1.15 9.22
C LYS A 57 -8.47 -0.32 9.51
N LYS A 58 -8.08 -1.23 8.61
CA LYS A 58 -8.27 -2.68 8.80
C LYS A 58 -7.45 -3.20 9.98
N LYS A 59 -6.18 -2.79 10.09
CA LYS A 59 -5.27 -3.19 11.17
C LYS A 59 -5.78 -2.72 12.54
N LEU A 60 -6.12 -1.45 12.65
CA LEU A 60 -6.63 -0.83 13.88
C LEU A 60 -7.95 -1.46 14.32
N SER A 61 -8.86 -1.72 13.38
CA SER A 61 -10.11 -2.41 13.67
C SER A 61 -9.88 -3.81 14.24
N SER A 62 -9.00 -4.61 13.63
CA SER A 62 -8.65 -5.94 14.15
C SER A 62 -8.02 -5.86 15.54
N ASN A 63 -7.13 -4.89 15.76
CA ASN A 63 -6.48 -4.70 17.05
C ASN A 63 -7.48 -4.29 18.14
N ALA A 64 -8.42 -3.39 17.83
CA ALA A 64 -9.46 -2.96 18.77
C ALA A 64 -10.35 -4.14 19.20
N ILE A 65 -10.77 -5.00 18.26
CA ILE A 65 -11.58 -6.20 18.57
C ILE A 65 -10.78 -7.18 19.43
N LYS A 66 -9.50 -7.41 19.12
CA LYS A 66 -8.63 -8.27 19.95
C LYS A 66 -8.47 -7.75 21.37
N ALA A 67 -8.29 -6.43 21.53
CA ALA A 67 -8.18 -5.80 22.84
C ALA A 67 -9.48 -5.97 23.65
N LEU A 68 -10.64 -5.76 23.02
CA LEU A 68 -11.94 -5.99 23.65
C LEU A 68 -12.09 -7.46 24.11
N SER A 69 -11.80 -8.41 23.22
CA SER A 69 -11.89 -9.85 23.52
C SER A 69 -10.98 -10.31 24.67
N LYS A 70 -9.88 -9.60 24.94
CA LYS A 70 -8.98 -9.91 26.06
C LYS A 70 -9.48 -9.33 27.39
N SER A 71 -10.39 -8.38 27.34
CA SER A 71 -10.87 -7.60 28.49
C SER A 71 -12.23 -8.08 29.02
N ILE A 72 -12.87 -9.02 28.32
CA ILE A 72 -14.09 -9.74 28.72
C ILE A 72 -13.74 -11.20 29.00
#